data_AF-A0A4Z1FTS3-F1
#
_entry.id   AF-A0A4Z1FTS3-F1
#
_cell.length_a   1.000
_cell.length_b   1.000
_cell.length_c   1.000
_cell.angle_alpha   90.00
_cell.angle_beta   90.00
_cell.angle_gamma   90.00
#
_symmetry.space_group_name_H-M   'P 1'
#
loop_
_entity.id
_entity.type
_entity.pdbx_description
1 polymer ?
#
loop_
_entity_poly.entity_id
_entity_poly.type
_entity_poly.pdbx_seq_one_letter_code
_entity_poly.pdbx_strand_id
1 'polypeptide(L)'
;MATGRLILPMCSTIENVVFTNVPTAVQGANGVSLAGSTSSIIVAVWVQGNTYSSIGPTSIQGVTSAFPCPALLLSGTKYYTRSKPQYNTLAVTQFASARTAGAKGDGITDDSAAIQAIITSATAAGKRGPLYLFTSFQY
;
A
#
# COMPACT_ATOMS: atom_id res chain seq x y z
N MET A 1 32.59 1.78 -36.77
CA MET A 1 31.25 1.82 -36.15
C MET A 1 31.36 1.24 -34.75
N ALA A 2 31.41 2.08 -33.72
CA ALA A 2 31.39 1.61 -32.34
C ALA A 2 29.92 1.42 -31.93
N THR A 3 29.49 0.16 -31.85
CA THR A 3 28.16 -0.19 -31.33
C THR A 3 28.19 -0.03 -29.81
N GLY A 4 28.19 1.22 -29.34
CA GLY A 4 28.06 1.54 -27.93
C GLY A 4 26.62 1.25 -27.49
N ARG A 5 26.38 0.04 -26.97
CA ARG A 5 25.14 -0.27 -26.28
C ARG A 5 25.04 0.67 -25.08
N LEU A 6 24.16 1.66 -25.16
CA LEU A 6 23.72 2.46 -24.02
C LEU A 6 23.03 1.50 -23.04
N ILE A 7 23.79 0.95 -22.10
CA ILE A 7 23.21 0.30 -20.93
C ILE A 7 22.67 1.45 -20.09
N LEU A 8 21.37 1.75 -20.25
CA LEU A 8 20.70 2.60 -19.28
C LEU A 8 20.89 1.94 -17.91
N PRO A 9 21.41 2.68 -16.90
CA PRO A 9 21.58 2.10 -15.58
C PRO A 9 20.21 1.60 -15.11
N MET A 10 20.13 0.33 -14.72
CA MET A 10 18.94 -0.20 -14.08
C MET A 10 18.68 0.64 -12.83
N CYS A 11 17.49 1.25 -12.74
CA CYS A 11 17.10 2.09 -11.62
C CYS A 11 16.43 1.22 -10.56
N SER A 12 16.95 1.27 -9.34
CA SER A 12 16.43 0.53 -8.20
C SER A 12 16.55 1.36 -6.93
N THR A 13 15.51 1.29 -6.09
CA THR A 13 15.49 1.91 -4.76
C THR A 13 15.06 0.87 -3.73
N ILE A 14 15.81 0.79 -2.64
CA ILE A 14 15.55 -0.04 -1.47
C ILE A 14 15.37 0.92 -0.30
N GLU A 15 14.23 0.86 0.40
CA GLU A 15 13.96 1.72 1.55
C GLU A 15 13.41 0.88 2.71
N ASN A 16 13.97 1.08 3.90
CA ASN A 16 13.53 0.45 5.14
C ASN A 16 13.39 -1.08 5.03
N VAL A 17 14.37 -1.70 4.38
CA VAL A 17 14.42 -3.15 4.16
C VAL A 17 15.31 -3.80 5.20
N VAL A 18 14.79 -4.83 5.85
CA VAL A 18 15.54 -5.67 6.78
C VAL A 18 16.08 -6.87 6.03
N PHE A 19 17.40 -7.06 6.08
CA PHE A 19 18.06 -8.25 5.57
C PHE A 19 18.53 -9.10 6.75
N THR A 20 18.05 -10.34 6.83
CA THR A 20 18.41 -11.29 7.89
C THR A 20 19.03 -12.52 7.26
N ASN A 21 20.28 -12.84 7.63
CA ASN A 21 21.04 -13.96 7.06
C ASN A 21 21.17 -13.86 5.53
N VAL A 22 21.34 -12.64 5.02
CA VAL A 22 21.57 -12.35 3.61
C VAL A 22 22.95 -11.70 3.52
N PRO A 23 24.03 -12.44 3.19
CA PRO A 23 25.39 -11.88 3.14
C PRO A 23 25.60 -10.83 2.04
N THR A 24 24.79 -10.87 0.99
CA THR A 24 24.84 -9.97 -0.16
C THR A 24 23.44 -9.46 -0.45
N ALA A 25 23.16 -8.20 -0.08
CA ALA A 25 21.85 -7.59 -0.27
C ALA A 25 21.61 -7.15 -1.73
N VAL A 26 22.65 -6.66 -2.41
CA VAL A 26 22.61 -6.39 -3.86
C VAL A 26 23.89 -6.89 -4.52
N GLN A 27 23.74 -7.82 -5.46
CA GLN A 27 24.80 -8.28 -6.35
C GLN A 27 24.73 -7.50 -7.67
N GLY A 28 25.79 -6.74 -7.99
CA GLY A 28 25.94 -6.03 -9.25
C GLY A 28 26.80 -6.80 -10.26
N ALA A 29 26.88 -6.27 -11.48
CA ALA A 29 27.67 -6.85 -12.57
C ALA A 29 29.19 -6.87 -12.29
N ASN A 30 29.66 -5.94 -11.46
CA ASN A 30 31.08 -5.79 -11.11
C ASN A 30 31.40 -6.27 -9.68
N GLY A 31 30.47 -7.00 -9.03
CA GLY A 31 30.63 -7.44 -7.64
C GLY A 31 29.49 -6.97 -6.73
N VAL A 32 29.71 -7.10 -5.41
CA VAL A 32 28.71 -6.72 -4.39
C VAL A 32 28.50 -5.20 -4.39
N SER A 33 27.28 -4.76 -4.66
CA SER A 33 26.90 -3.33 -4.69
C SER A 33 26.23 -2.86 -3.39
N LEU A 34 25.70 -3.80 -2.60
CA LEU A 34 25.26 -3.57 -1.23
C LEU A 34 25.59 -4.82 -0.42
N ALA A 35 26.52 -4.66 0.54
CA ALA A 35 26.81 -5.71 1.49
C ALA A 35 25.58 -5.99 2.35
N GLY A 36 25.35 -7.27 2.62
CA GLY A 36 24.35 -7.69 3.56
C GLY A 36 24.98 -8.02 4.92
N SER A 37 24.42 -8.99 5.63
CA SER A 37 24.97 -9.50 6.89
C SER A 37 24.55 -10.94 7.13
N THR A 38 25.38 -11.68 7.87
CA THR A 38 25.03 -12.98 8.46
C THR A 38 24.19 -12.82 9.73
N SER A 39 23.84 -11.59 10.09
CA SER A 39 22.88 -11.20 11.14
C SER A 39 21.83 -10.26 10.54
N SER A 40 20.95 -9.69 11.37
CA SER A 40 19.95 -8.73 10.90
C SER A 40 20.55 -7.35 10.72
N ILE A 41 20.35 -6.73 9.56
CA ILE A 41 20.66 -5.32 9.29
C ILE A 41 19.43 -4.63 8.69
N ILE A 42 19.33 -3.32 8.91
CA ILE A 42 18.31 -2.47 8.30
C ILE A 42 19.01 -1.52 7.33
N VAL A 43 18.59 -1.54 6.07
CA VAL A 43 19.01 -0.58 5.06
C VAL A 43 18.00 0.56 5.08
N ALA A 44 18.42 1.73 5.57
CA ALA A 44 17.56 2.92 5.62
C ALA A 44 17.10 3.31 4.21
N VAL A 45 18.05 3.64 3.32
CA VAL A 45 17.80 3.78 1.88
C VAL A 45 19.06 3.37 1.10
N TRP A 46 18.88 2.69 -0.02
CA TRP A 46 19.91 2.48 -1.05
C TRP A 46 19.31 2.75 -2.43
N VAL A 47 20.06 3.45 -3.29
CA VAL A 47 19.62 3.84 -4.64
C VAL A 47 20.69 3.47 -5.65
N GLN A 48 20.28 2.91 -6.78
CA GLN A 48 21.07 2.80 -8.00
C GLN A 48 20.30 3.46 -9.14
N GLY A 49 20.96 4.35 -9.90
CA GLY A 49 20.36 5.04 -11.04
C GLY A 49 20.70 6.53 -11.05
N ASN A 50 19.89 7.33 -11.74
CA ASN A 50 20.03 8.79 -11.74
C ASN A 50 19.08 9.42 -10.72
N THR A 51 19.60 10.23 -9.81
CA THR A 51 18.83 11.16 -9.00
C THR A 51 18.80 12.52 -9.67
N TYR A 52 17.80 13.34 -9.36
CA TYR A 52 17.61 14.64 -10.01
C TYR A 52 17.48 15.74 -8.96
N SER A 53 18.10 16.88 -9.25
CA SER A 53 18.00 18.11 -8.47
C SER A 53 17.85 19.31 -9.41
N SER A 54 17.76 20.52 -8.84
CA SER A 54 17.67 21.77 -9.63
C SER A 54 18.87 22.01 -10.54
N ILE A 55 19.98 21.29 -10.36
CA ILE A 55 21.20 21.38 -11.19
C ILE A 55 21.33 20.23 -12.20
N GLY A 56 20.35 19.32 -12.30
CA GLY A 56 20.33 18.21 -13.27
C GLY A 56 20.50 16.81 -12.66
N PRO A 57 20.75 15.79 -13.50
CA PRO A 57 20.91 14.40 -13.07
C PRO A 57 22.28 14.13 -12.44
N THR A 58 22.28 13.29 -11.40
CA THR A 58 23.49 12.73 -10.78
C THR A 58 23.35 11.21 -10.72
N SER A 59 24.31 10.47 -11.26
CA SER A 59 24.31 9.01 -11.10
C SER A 59 24.78 8.61 -9.69
N ILE A 60 24.03 7.72 -9.06
CA ILE A 60 24.31 7.17 -7.73
C ILE A 60 24.21 5.64 -7.74
N GLN A 61 25.06 4.98 -6.97
CA GLN A 61 24.92 3.58 -6.57
C GLN A 61 25.41 3.47 -5.12
N GLY A 62 24.50 3.51 -4.15
CA GLY A 62 24.89 3.50 -2.75
C GLY A 62 23.78 3.84 -1.77
N VAL A 63 24.13 3.79 -0.49
CA VAL A 63 23.24 4.18 0.61
C VAL A 63 23.06 5.71 0.65
N THR A 64 21.87 6.16 1.06
CA THR A 64 21.55 7.58 1.22
C THR A 64 20.73 7.81 2.50
N SER A 65 20.49 9.07 2.86
CA SER A 65 19.62 9.44 3.98
C SER A 65 18.18 8.97 3.73
N ALA A 66 17.47 8.64 4.81
CA ALA A 66 16.06 8.30 4.76
C ALA A 66 15.24 9.41 4.08
N PHE A 67 14.28 9.01 3.24
CA PHE A 67 13.33 9.97 2.70
C PHE A 67 12.44 10.48 3.83
N PRO A 68 12.17 11.79 3.90
CA PRO A 68 11.30 12.33 4.92
C PRO A 68 9.90 11.77 4.75
N CYS A 69 9.43 11.03 5.75
CA CYS A 69 8.07 10.48 5.79
C CYS A 69 7.34 10.99 7.04
N PRO A 70 6.27 11.79 6.88
CA PRO A 70 5.48 12.26 8.02
C PRO A 70 4.90 11.10 8.84
N ALA A 71 4.93 11.22 10.17
CA ALA A 71 4.46 10.18 11.09
C ALA A 71 2.99 9.74 10.84
N LEU A 72 2.16 10.63 10.27
CA LEU A 72 0.76 10.33 9.92
C LEU A 72 0.60 9.28 8.81
N LEU A 73 1.65 9.03 8.00
CA LEU A 73 1.65 8.02 6.94
C LEU A 73 2.20 6.67 7.41
N LEU A 74 2.64 6.57 8.67
CA LEU A 74 3.35 5.41 9.21
C LEU A 74 2.48 4.57 10.15
N SER A 75 2.68 3.25 10.09
CA SER A 75 2.32 2.29 11.13
C SER A 75 3.62 1.77 11.75
N GLY A 76 4.00 2.33 12.90
CA GLY A 76 5.33 2.11 13.47
C GLY A 76 6.41 2.74 12.59
N THR A 77 7.35 1.95 12.11
CA THR A 77 8.43 2.40 11.20
C THR A 77 8.13 2.15 9.71
N LYS A 78 6.97 1.58 9.38
CA LYS A 78 6.59 1.21 8.00
C LYS A 78 5.43 2.07 7.50
N TYR A 79 5.25 2.15 6.18
CA TYR A 79 4.05 2.76 5.60
C TYR A 79 2.78 2.07 6.13
N TYR A 80 1.75 2.86 6.40
CA TYR A 80 0.45 2.33 6.79
C TYR A 80 -0.14 1.52 5.63
N THR A 81 -0.43 0.25 5.89
CA THR A 81 -1.14 -0.63 4.96
C THR A 81 -2.32 -1.27 5.65
N ARG A 82 -3.44 -1.42 4.94
CA ARG A 82 -4.63 -2.11 5.44
C ARG A 82 -5.18 -3.04 4.36
N SER A 83 -5.23 -4.34 4.68
CA SER A 83 -5.90 -5.32 3.82
C SER A 83 -7.40 -5.07 3.74
N LYS A 84 -8.03 -5.49 2.64
CA LYS A 84 -9.49 -5.42 2.47
C LYS A 84 -10.18 -6.08 3.67
N PRO A 85 -11.01 -5.37 4.45
CA PRO A 85 -11.76 -5.97 5.55
C PRO A 85 -12.73 -7.02 5.01
N GLN A 86 -12.71 -8.21 5.60
CA GLN A 86 -13.62 -9.31 5.23
C GLN A 86 -14.76 -9.53 6.24
N TYR A 87 -14.71 -8.88 7.42
CA TYR A 87 -15.78 -8.90 8.43
C TYR A 87 -16.18 -10.28 8.96
N ASN A 88 -15.29 -11.28 8.91
CA ASN A 88 -15.61 -12.69 9.25
C ASN A 88 -16.06 -12.91 10.70
N THR A 89 -15.79 -11.97 11.60
CA THR A 89 -16.18 -12.05 13.03
C THR A 89 -17.54 -11.41 13.32
N LEU A 90 -18.16 -10.76 12.35
CA LEU A 90 -19.45 -10.12 12.52
C LEU A 90 -20.58 -11.09 12.20
N ALA A 91 -21.56 -11.17 13.11
CA ALA A 91 -22.80 -11.88 12.83
C ALA A 91 -23.59 -11.19 11.70
N VAL A 92 -24.43 -11.93 10.97
CA VAL A 92 -25.26 -11.40 9.88
C VAL A 92 -26.13 -10.21 10.32
N THR A 93 -26.55 -10.19 11.59
CA THR A 93 -27.34 -9.09 12.19
C THR A 93 -26.58 -7.75 12.26
N GLN A 94 -25.25 -7.77 12.18
CA GLN A 94 -24.39 -6.58 12.15
C GLN A 94 -24.33 -5.93 10.77
N PHE A 95 -24.93 -6.54 9.76
CA PHE A 95 -25.00 -6.00 8.41
C PHE A 95 -26.36 -5.33 8.19
N ALA A 96 -26.38 -4.38 7.28
CA ALA A 96 -27.58 -3.67 6.85
C ALA A 96 -27.68 -3.78 5.33
N SER A 97 -28.90 -3.99 4.83
CA SER A 97 -29.18 -3.92 3.40
C SER A 97 -29.90 -2.63 3.08
N ALA A 98 -29.40 -1.89 2.09
CA ALA A 98 -30.08 -0.69 1.59
C ALA A 98 -31.47 -1.02 1.01
N ARG A 99 -31.67 -2.23 0.48
CA ARG A 99 -32.96 -2.67 -0.09
C ARG A 99 -34.02 -2.87 0.99
N THR A 100 -33.64 -3.39 2.16
CA THR A 100 -34.55 -3.47 3.31
C THR A 100 -35.00 -2.08 3.78
N ALA A 101 -34.21 -1.05 3.50
CA ALA A 101 -34.55 0.35 3.78
C ALA A 101 -35.29 1.07 2.62
N GLY A 102 -35.65 0.35 1.56
CA GLY A 102 -36.43 0.89 0.44
C GLY A 102 -35.62 1.39 -0.76
N ALA A 103 -34.28 1.25 -0.75
CA ALA A 103 -33.48 1.57 -1.93
C ALA A 103 -33.77 0.57 -3.07
N LYS A 104 -34.07 1.06 -4.28
CA LYS A 104 -34.35 0.21 -5.45
C LYS A 104 -33.07 -0.30 -6.11
N GLY A 105 -32.03 0.53 -6.19
CA GLY A 105 -30.77 0.20 -6.85
C GLY A 105 -30.94 -0.16 -8.33
N ASP A 106 -31.86 0.51 -9.02
CA ASP A 106 -32.15 0.33 -10.46
C ASP A 106 -31.38 1.31 -11.36
N GLY A 107 -30.64 2.26 -10.76
CA GLY A 107 -29.89 3.29 -11.46
C GLY A 107 -30.76 4.43 -12.03
N ILE A 108 -32.06 4.45 -11.72
CA ILE A 108 -33.02 5.46 -12.21
C ILE A 108 -33.72 6.17 -11.03
N THR A 109 -34.19 5.38 -10.06
CA THR A 109 -34.88 5.88 -8.88
C THR A 109 -33.89 6.59 -7.96
N ASP A 110 -34.29 7.75 -7.42
CA ASP A 110 -33.52 8.44 -6.38
C ASP A 110 -33.64 7.70 -5.03
N ASP A 111 -32.57 7.03 -4.64
CA ASP A 111 -32.46 6.26 -3.40
C ASP A 111 -31.88 7.07 -2.22
N SER A 112 -31.68 8.38 -2.36
CA SER A 112 -30.98 9.22 -1.36
C SER A 112 -31.62 9.14 0.03
N ALA A 113 -32.96 9.21 0.11
CA ALA A 113 -33.67 9.14 1.39
C ALA A 113 -33.54 7.76 2.06
N ALA A 114 -33.60 6.68 1.28
CA ALA A 114 -33.46 5.32 1.78
C ALA A 114 -32.02 5.05 2.28
N ILE A 115 -31.02 5.51 1.54
CA ILE A 115 -29.60 5.41 1.93
C ILE A 115 -29.33 6.22 3.20
N GLN A 116 -29.88 7.44 3.31
CA GLN A 116 -29.73 8.24 4.51
C GLN A 116 -30.38 7.58 5.73
N ALA A 117 -31.59 7.02 5.56
CA ALA A 117 -32.29 6.33 6.64
C ALA A 117 -31.53 5.09 7.14
N ILE A 118 -30.95 4.30 6.23
CA ILE A 118 -30.19 3.10 6.64
C ILE A 118 -28.86 3.44 7.31
N ILE A 119 -28.18 4.51 6.89
CA ILE A 119 -26.96 4.99 7.57
C ILE A 119 -27.32 5.43 9.00
N THR A 120 -28.33 6.29 9.15
CA THR A 120 -28.74 6.79 10.47
C THR A 120 -29.17 5.65 11.40
N SER A 121 -29.98 4.71 10.92
CA SER A 121 -30.43 3.57 11.73
C SER A 121 -29.31 2.57 12.05
N ALA A 122 -28.39 2.29 11.12
CA ALA A 122 -27.24 1.42 11.37
C ALA A 122 -26.29 2.02 12.42
N THR A 123 -26.04 3.34 12.36
CA THR A 123 -25.25 4.05 13.36
C THR A 123 -25.93 4.01 14.74
N ALA A 124 -27.25 4.28 14.81
CA ALA A 124 -28.00 4.23 16.06
C ALA A 124 -28.02 2.82 16.69
N ALA A 125 -28.05 1.76 15.87
CA ALA A 125 -28.01 0.37 16.31
C ALA A 125 -26.58 -0.15 16.59
N GLY A 126 -25.54 0.68 16.42
CA GLY A 126 -24.14 0.28 16.63
C GLY A 126 -23.64 -0.78 15.65
N LYS A 127 -24.23 -0.89 14.45
CA LYS A 127 -23.81 -1.87 13.45
C LYS A 127 -22.42 -1.50 12.91
N ARG A 128 -21.52 -2.49 12.90
CA ARG A 128 -20.12 -2.32 12.45
C ARG A 128 -19.82 -3.00 11.11
N GLY A 129 -20.80 -3.72 10.56
CA GLY A 129 -20.70 -4.35 9.25
C GLY A 129 -20.89 -3.33 8.11
N PRO A 130 -20.41 -3.65 6.90
CA PRO A 130 -20.67 -2.86 5.71
C PRO A 130 -22.17 -2.81 5.39
N LEU A 131 -22.58 -1.70 4.77
CA LEU A 131 -23.86 -1.57 4.10
C LEU A 131 -23.78 -2.27 2.74
N TYR A 132 -24.64 -3.26 2.52
CA TYR A 132 -24.75 -3.93 1.21
C TYR A 132 -25.85 -3.29 0.36
N LEU A 133 -25.52 -2.94 -0.89
CA LEU A 133 -26.48 -2.47 -1.90
C LEU A 133 -27.20 -3.62 -2.62
N PHE A 134 -26.74 -4.87 -2.46
CA PHE A 134 -27.30 -6.04 -3.13
C PHE A 134 -27.64 -7.13 -2.10
N THR A 135 -28.87 -7.62 -2.14
CA THR A 135 -29.36 -8.73 -1.32
C THR A 135 -29.12 -10.05 -2.05
N SER A 136 -27.89 -10.57 -2.01
CA SER A 136 -27.70 -12.02 -2.15
C SER A 136 -26.37 -12.42 -1.54
N PHE A 137 -26.34 -12.56 -0.22
CA PHE A 137 -25.59 -13.66 0.38
C PHE A 137 -26.60 -14.79 0.59
N GLN A 138 -26.85 -15.53 -0.49
CA GLN A 138 -27.33 -16.90 -0.33
C GLN A 138 -26.08 -17.70 0.03
N TYR A 139 -26.08 -18.30 1.22
CA TYR A 139 -25.17 -19.39 1.53
C TYR A 139 -25.87 -20.69 1.16
#